data_AF-A0A9E1Q9K2-F1
#
_entry.id   AF-A0A9E1Q9K2-F1
#
_cell.length_a   1.000
_cell.length_b   1.000
_cell.length_c   1.000
_cell.angle_alpha   90.00
_cell.angle_beta   90.00
_cell.angle_gamma   90.00
#
_symmetry.space_group_name_H-M   'P 1'
#
loop_
_entity.id
_entity.type
_entity.pdbx_description
1 polymer ?
#
loop_
_entity_poly.entity_id
_entity_poly.type
_entity_poly.pdbx_seq_one_letter_code
_entity_poly.pdbx_strand_id
1 'polypeptide(L)'
;RDKWRTITPGATMTTILIVVLSLGFGAFITYLDSYNRLYGSLGTFLLLLVWVNANSSILLLGFEFNVSVHKARNEARSNLQ
;
A
#
# COMPACT_ATOMS: atom_id res chain seq x y z
N ARG A 1 -20.69 -3.59 25.07
CA ARG A 1 -20.60 -2.39 24.18
C ARG A 1 -19.19 -2.41 23.65
N ASP A 2 -18.98 -3.18 22.59
CA ASP A 2 -17.67 -3.73 22.32
C ASP A 2 -16.87 -2.74 21.49
N LYS A 3 -15.66 -2.48 21.96
CA LYS A 3 -14.80 -1.40 21.50
C LYS A 3 -14.43 -1.64 20.05
N TRP A 4 -14.75 -0.66 19.21
CA TRP A 4 -14.34 -0.53 17.80
C TRP A 4 -12.83 -0.33 17.64
N ARG A 5 -12.00 -1.18 18.26
CA ARG A 5 -10.55 -1.25 17.99
C ARG A 5 -10.32 -2.19 16.80
N THR A 6 -10.78 -1.78 15.63
CA THR A 6 -10.52 -2.46 14.35
C THR A 6 -9.31 -1.87 13.63
N ILE A 7 -8.47 -1.08 14.31
CA ILE A 7 -7.16 -0.70 13.78
C ILE A 7 -6.25 -1.94 13.89
N THR A 8 -6.18 -2.69 12.80
CA THR A 8 -5.20 -3.76 12.66
C THR A 8 -3.81 -3.16 12.36
N PRO A 9 -2.72 -3.78 12.86
CA PRO A 9 -1.37 -3.30 12.58
C PRO A 9 -1.08 -3.19 11.07
N GLY A 10 -1.64 -4.10 10.27
CA GLY A 10 -1.56 -4.06 8.81
C GLY A 10 -2.26 -2.86 8.19
N ALA A 11 -3.42 -2.45 8.70
CA ALA A 11 -4.14 -1.28 8.16
C ALA A 11 -3.34 0.01 8.34
N THR A 12 -2.75 0.24 9.51
CA THR A 12 -1.92 1.43 9.77
C THR A 12 -0.69 1.48 8.85
N MET A 13 0.01 0.35 8.69
CA MET A 13 1.15 0.26 7.77
C MET A 13 0.73 0.57 6.33
N THR A 14 -0.36 -0.05 5.87
CA THR A 14 -0.92 0.17 4.52
C THR A 14 -1.23 1.65 4.26
N THR A 15 -1.90 2.31 5.20
CA THR A 15 -2.24 3.74 5.07
C THR A 15 -0.98 4.60 4.94
N ILE A 16 0.06 4.34 5.73
CA ILE A 16 1.33 5.07 5.64
C ILE A 16 1.96 4.88 4.25
N LEU A 17 2.02 3.64 3.76
CA LEU A 17 2.58 3.34 2.43
C LEU A 17 1.77 4.02 1.31
N ILE A 18 0.43 4.05 1.39
CA ILE A 18 -0.41 4.73 0.40
C ILE A 18 -0.15 6.25 0.40
N VAL A 19 0.02 6.86 1.58
CA VAL A 19 0.34 8.30 1.68
C VAL A 19 1.71 8.58 1.05
N VAL A 20 2.72 7.78 1.39
CA VAL A 20 4.07 7.91 0.79
C VAL A 20 4.02 7.71 -0.73
N LEU A 21 3.29 6.70 -1.21
CA LEU A 21 3.10 6.45 -2.64
C LEU A 21 2.45 7.66 -3.32
N SER A 22 1.42 8.26 -2.69
CA SER A 22 0.73 9.46 -3.19
C SER A 22 1.65 10.67 -3.32
N LEU A 23 2.49 10.91 -2.32
CA LEU A 23 3.49 11.98 -2.39
C LEU A 23 4.53 11.69 -3.48
N GLY A 24 5.01 10.46 -3.58
CA GLY A 24 5.94 10.03 -4.61
C GLY A 24 5.38 10.17 -6.02
N PHE A 25 4.09 9.86 -6.22
CA PHE A 25 3.43 9.98 -7.51
C PHE A 25 3.25 11.43 -7.96
N GLY A 26 2.95 12.33 -7.03
CA GLY A 26 2.95 13.77 -7.32
C GLY A 26 4.28 14.25 -7.87
N ALA A 27 5.39 13.89 -7.22
CA ALA A 27 6.74 14.21 -7.71
C ALA A 27 7.09 13.53 -9.04
N PHE A 28 6.65 12.27 -9.22
CA PHE A 28 6.89 11.51 -10.44
C PHE A 28 6.16 12.10 -11.66
N ILE A 29 4.94 12.62 -11.47
CA ILE A 29 4.22 13.37 -12.50
C ILE A 29 5.02 14.61 -12.92
N THR A 30 5.55 15.38 -11.98
CA THR A 30 6.32 16.59 -12.29
C THR A 30 7.58 16.29 -13.10
N TYR A 31 8.22 15.15 -12.85
CA TYR A 31 9.38 14.68 -13.63
C TYR A 31 8.99 14.24 -15.05
N LEU A 32 7.79 13.66 -15.20
CA LEU A 32 7.26 13.18 -16.48
C LEU A 32 6.63 14.27 -17.35
N ASP A 33 6.26 15.43 -16.81
CA ASP A 33 5.69 16.54 -17.59
C ASP A 33 6.63 16.99 -18.73
N SER A 34 7.94 16.88 -18.52
CA SER A 34 8.96 17.13 -19.56
C SER A 34 9.01 16.03 -20.65
N TYR A 35 8.67 14.78 -20.30
CA TYR A 35 8.59 13.62 -21.20
C TYR A 35 7.22 13.45 -21.89
N ASN A 36 6.19 14.13 -21.39
CA ASN A 36 4.81 14.07 -21.84
C ASN A 36 4.63 14.51 -23.30
N ARG A 37 5.55 15.34 -23.83
CA ARG A 37 5.53 15.78 -25.24
C ARG A 37 5.81 14.68 -26.27
N LEU A 38 6.45 13.58 -25.89
CA LEU A 38 6.78 12.47 -26.80
C LEU A 38 5.85 11.25 -26.65
N TYR A 39 5.25 11.05 -25.46
CA TYR A 39 4.45 9.85 -25.14
C TYR A 39 2.99 10.12 -24.74
N GLY A 40 2.57 11.38 -24.61
CA GLY A 40 1.18 11.83 -24.46
C GLY A 40 0.24 10.90 -23.68
N SER A 41 -0.86 10.48 -24.32
CA SER A 41 -1.89 9.62 -23.72
C SER A 41 -1.39 8.21 -23.35
N LEU A 42 -0.42 7.67 -24.08
CA LEU A 42 0.15 6.34 -23.85
C LEU A 42 1.01 6.30 -22.57
N GLY A 43 1.79 7.36 -22.33
CA GLY A 43 2.54 7.55 -21.09
C GLY A 43 1.63 7.74 -19.88
N THR A 44 0.52 8.47 -20.05
CA THR A 44 -0.48 8.65 -18.99
C THR A 44 -1.15 7.32 -18.60
N PHE A 45 -1.46 6.46 -19.58
CA PHE A 45 -2.05 5.14 -19.30
C PHE A 45 -1.08 4.20 -18.58
N LEU A 46 0.19 4.18 -18.99
CA LEU A 46 1.25 3.42 -18.31
C LEU A 46 1.46 3.90 -16.88
N LEU A 47 1.50 5.22 -16.69
CA LEU A 47 1.61 5.84 -15.37
C LEU A 47 0.46 5.41 -14.45
N LEU A 48 -0.77 5.41 -14.96
CA LEU A 48 -1.95 4.97 -14.24
C LEU A 48 -1.91 3.46 -13.92
N LEU A 49 -1.43 2.63 -14.84
CA LEU A 49 -1.24 1.19 -14.60
C LEU A 49 -0.24 0.94 -13.47
N VAL A 50 0.92 1.63 -13.48
CA VAL A 50 1.92 1.53 -12.42
C VAL A 50 1.34 2.00 -11.08
N TRP A 51 0.57 3.09 -11.10
CA TRP A 51 -0.09 3.62 -9.91
C TRP A 51 -1.07 2.63 -9.29
N VAL A 52 -1.98 2.07 -10.09
CA VAL A 52 -2.97 1.08 -9.62
C VAL A 52 -2.28 -0.19 -9.16
N ASN A 53 -1.26 -0.65 -9.90
CA ASN A 53 -0.49 -1.84 -9.54
C ASN A 53 0.22 -1.65 -8.19
N ALA A 54 0.88 -0.51 -7.98
CA ALA A 54 1.56 -0.20 -6.72
C ALA A 54 0.57 -0.12 -5.54
N ASN A 55 -0.61 0.51 -5.73
CA ASN A 55 -1.64 0.54 -4.70
C ASN A 55 -2.16 -0.87 -4.36
N SER A 56 -2.36 -1.72 -5.37
CA SER A 56 -2.77 -3.12 -5.16
C SER A 56 -1.71 -3.92 -4.39
N SER A 57 -0.43 -3.77 -4.75
CA SER A 57 0.67 -4.41 -4.02
C SER A 57 0.73 -3.97 -2.55
N ILE A 58 0.54 -2.67 -2.26
CA ILE A 58 0.52 -2.16 -0.90
C ILE A 58 -0.63 -2.74 -0.08
N LEU A 59 -1.83 -2.86 -0.68
CA LEU A 59 -2.99 -3.47 -0.02
C LEU A 59 -2.73 -4.95 0.31
N LEU A 60 -2.14 -5.70 -0.62
CA LEU A 60 -1.78 -7.11 -0.40
C LEU A 60 -0.72 -7.26 0.70
N LEU A 61 0.31 -6.42 0.71
CA LEU A 61 1.33 -6.38 1.76
C LEU A 61 0.71 -6.08 3.13
N GLY A 62 -0.25 -5.16 3.19
CA GLY A 62 -1.02 -4.84 4.39
C GLY A 62 -1.79 -6.04 4.96
N PHE A 63 -2.43 -6.79 4.07
CA PHE A 63 -3.14 -8.02 4.43
C PHE A 63 -2.17 -9.10 4.94
N GLU A 64 -1.07 -9.33 4.22
CA GLU A 64 -0.07 -10.32 4.59
C GLU A 64 0.58 -9.99 5.94
N PHE A 65 0.88 -8.71 6.20
CA PHE A 65 1.37 -8.25 7.49
C PHE A 65 0.35 -8.47 8.61
N ASN A 66 -0.94 -8.24 8.36
CA ASN A 66 -1.98 -8.52 9.34
C ASN A 66 -2.06 -10.03 9.66
N VAL A 67 -1.94 -10.89 8.64
CA VAL A 67 -1.92 -12.35 8.82
C VAL A 67 -0.67 -12.80 9.57
N SER A 68 0.50 -12.27 9.24
CA SER A 68 1.76 -12.66 9.89
C SER A 68 1.77 -12.31 11.38
N VAL A 69 1.28 -11.12 11.74
CA VAL A 69 1.12 -10.72 13.15
C VAL A 69 0.10 -11.61 13.87
N HIS A 70 -1.02 -11.94 13.21
CA HIS A 70 -2.01 -12.85 13.79
C HIS A 70 -1.44 -14.25 14.03
N LYS A 71 -0.68 -14.77 13.07
CA LYS A 71 -0.01 -16.07 13.16
C LYS A 71 1.01 -16.10 14.31
N ALA A 72 1.90 -15.10 14.38
CA ALA A 72 2.88 -14.97 15.46
C ALA A 72 2.23 -14.91 16.84
N ARG A 73 1.09 -14.20 16.97
CA ARG A 73 0.33 -14.13 18.22
C ARG A 73 -0.27 -15.48 18.63
N ASN A 74 -0.74 -16.26 17.66
CA ASN A 74 -1.34 -17.57 17.92
C ASN A 74 -0.27 -18.61 18.29
N GLU A 75 0.89 -18.60 17.63
CA GLU A 75 2.04 -19.44 17.98
C GLU A 75 2.58 -19.13 19.38
N ALA A 76 2.67 -17.84 19.76
CA ALA A 76 3.06 -17.46 21.12
C ALA A 76 2.07 -17.97 22.18
N ARG A 77 0.78 -18.09 21.84
CA ARG A 77 -0.25 -18.64 22.73
C ARG A 77 -0.19 -20.17 22.85
N SER A 78 0.12 -20.89 21.78
CA SER A 78 0.20 -22.36 21.81
C SER A 78 1.41 -22.87 22.59
N ASN A 79 2.51 -22.10 22.66
CA ASN A 79 3.68 -22.45 23.48
C ASN A 79 3.48 -22.24 24.99
N LEU A 80 2.37 -21.62 25.40
CA LEU A 80 2.00 -21.38 26.81
C LEU A 80 0.98 -22.39 27.34
N GLN A 81 0.47 -23.30 26.49
CA GLN A 81 -0.42 -24.40 26.86
C GLN A 81 0.33 -25.73 26.81
#